data_AF-A0A935A216-F1
#
_entry.id   AF-A0A935A216-F1
#
_cell.length_a   1.000
_cell.length_b   1.000
_cell.length_c   1.000
_cell.angle_alpha   90.00
_cell.angle_beta   90.00
_cell.angle_gamma   90.00
#
_symmetry.space_group_name_H-M   'P 1'
#
loop_
_entity.id
_entity.type
_entity.pdbx_description
1 polymer ?
#
loop_
_entity_poly.entity_id
_entity_poly.type
_entity_poly.pdbx_seq_one_letter_code
_entity_poly.pdbx_strand_id
1 'polypeptide(L)'
;MNIIFIAHSHLRWLVLLVAAAAVIKFAIGWLRGGAFKGMDRGLAAGFSGAMDLQATLGLINLLWLGFSADGGGFTRYRLEHAFIMILAAVLGHLPARWKNAADGIRFRNTLFCILGALLLVYIGVAALPGGWAR
;
A
#
# COMPACT_ATOMS: atom_id res chain seq x y z
N MET A 1 24.11 2.88 -7.38
CA MET A 1 22.71 2.85 -6.92
C MET A 1 22.22 1.42 -6.99
N ASN A 2 21.58 0.91 -5.93
CA ASN A 2 21.10 -0.47 -5.87
C ASN A 2 19.81 -0.61 -6.69
N ILE A 3 19.74 -1.61 -7.57
CA ILE A 3 18.57 -1.93 -8.41
C ILE A 3 17.28 -2.08 -7.57
N ILE A 4 17.38 -2.61 -6.35
CA ILE A 4 16.25 -2.83 -5.44
C ILE A 4 15.68 -1.50 -4.94
N PHE A 5 16.53 -0.52 -4.65
CA PHE A 5 16.11 0.82 -4.24
C PHE A 5 15.37 1.54 -5.38
N ILE A 6 15.90 1.46 -6.60
CA ILE A 6 15.27 2.03 -7.80
C ILE A 6 13.91 1.38 -8.03
N ALA A 7 13.85 0.04 -8.00
CA ALA A 7 12.61 -0.71 -8.16
C ALA A 7 11.55 -0.32 -7.12
N HIS A 8 11.92 -0.24 -5.84
CA HIS A 8 11.02 0.18 -4.76
C HIS A 8 10.50 1.61 -4.95
N SER A 9 11.35 2.54 -5.41
CA SER A 9 10.96 3.92 -5.65
C SER A 9 9.95 4.06 -6.79
N HIS A 10 10.20 3.38 -7.92
CA HIS A 10 9.28 3.40 -9.06
C HIS A 10 7.98 2.64 -8.79
N LEU A 11 8.05 1.53 -8.06
CA LEU A 11 6.88 0.71 -7.75
C LEU A 11 5.83 1.46 -6.93
N ARG A 12 6.23 2.47 -6.14
CA ARG A 12 5.29 3.39 -5.47
C ARG A 12 4.29 4.01 -6.46
N TRP A 13 4.73 4.39 -7.67
CA TRP A 13 3.84 4.95 -8.67
C TRP A 13 2.83 3.93 -9.18
N LEU A 14 3.23 2.66 -9.33
CA LEU A 14 2.29 1.59 -9.66
C LEU A 14 1.25 1.40 -8.55
N VAL A 15 1.67 1.40 -7.27
CA VAL A 15 0.75 1.34 -6.13
C VAL A 15 -0.27 2.47 -6.19
N LEU A 16 0.19 3.72 -6.44
CA LEU A 16 -0.70 4.87 -6.54
C LEU A 16 -1.67 4.78 -7.73
N LEU A 17 -1.21 4.30 -8.89
CA LEU A 17 -2.07 4.10 -10.06
C LEU A 17 -3.16 3.06 -9.81
N VAL A 18 -2.79 1.91 -9.24
CA VAL A 18 -3.75 0.85 -8.89
C VAL A 18 -4.72 1.35 -7.83
N ALA A 19 -4.24 2.08 -6.82
CA ALA A 19 -5.07 2.65 -5.77
C ALA A 19 -6.05 3.69 -6.31
N ALA A 20 -5.62 4.57 -7.23
CA ALA A 20 -6.50 5.56 -7.86
C ALA A 20 -7.63 4.89 -8.66
N ALA A 21 -7.29 3.89 -9.48
CA ALA A 21 -8.28 3.10 -10.21
C ALA A 21 -9.26 2.39 -9.26
N ALA A 22 -8.74 1.83 -8.16
CA ALA A 22 -9.54 1.20 -7.12
C ALA A 22 -10.49 2.18 -6.44
N VAL A 23 -10.00 3.31 -5.93
CA VAL A 23 -10.81 4.33 -5.26
C VAL A 23 -11.98 4.77 -6.14
N ILE A 24 -11.71 5.09 -7.41
CA ILE A 24 -12.77 5.49 -8.36
C ILE A 24 -13.79 4.35 -8.53
N LYS A 25 -13.32 3.13 -8.80
CA LYS A 25 -14.21 1.99 -9.07
C LYS A 25 -15.06 1.62 -7.85
N PHE A 26 -14.47 1.59 -6.66
CA PHE A 26 -15.17 1.22 -5.44
C PHE A 26 -16.13 2.33 -4.97
N ALA A 27 -15.79 3.60 -5.17
CA ALA A 27 -16.71 4.71 -4.91
C ALA A 27 -17.94 4.66 -5.83
N ILE A 28 -17.74 4.46 -7.14
CA ILE A 28 -18.86 4.32 -8.10
C ILE A 28 -19.71 3.09 -7.76
N GLY A 29 -19.08 1.95 -7.48
CA GLY A 29 -19.79 0.72 -7.11
C GLY A 29 -20.62 0.87 -5.85
N TRP A 30 -20.10 1.58 -4.85
CA TRP A 30 -20.85 1.85 -3.62
C TRP A 30 -22.02 2.82 -3.85
N LEU A 31 -21.77 3.98 -4.47
CA LEU A 31 -22.76 5.05 -4.64
C LEU A 31 -23.90 4.68 -5.59
N ARG A 32 -23.64 3.79 -6.56
CA ARG A 32 -24.63 3.35 -7.54
C ARG A 32 -25.30 2.01 -7.19
N GLY A 33 -24.98 1.43 -6.04
CA GLY A 33 -25.53 0.11 -5.64
C GLY A 33 -25.15 -1.01 -6.61
N GLY A 34 -23.90 -1.02 -7.09
CA GLY A 34 -23.42 -2.00 -8.04
C GLY A 34 -23.30 -3.41 -7.45
N ALA A 35 -23.33 -4.42 -8.33
CA ALA A 35 -22.99 -5.79 -7.95
C ALA A 35 -21.46 -5.98 -7.94
N PHE A 36 -20.93 -6.68 -6.93
CA PHE A 36 -19.48 -6.88 -6.78
C PHE A 36 -19.02 -8.06 -7.64
N LYS A 37 -18.26 -7.78 -8.69
CA LYS A 37 -17.90 -8.75 -9.74
C LYS A 37 -16.43 -9.16 -9.68
N GLY A 38 -16.03 -10.03 -10.62
CA GLY A 38 -14.65 -10.52 -10.75
C GLY A 38 -13.62 -9.39 -10.91
N MET A 39 -13.93 -8.34 -11.68
CA MET A 39 -13.05 -7.18 -11.85
C MET A 39 -12.80 -6.44 -10.52
N ASP A 40 -13.83 -6.27 -9.69
CA ASP A 40 -13.67 -5.63 -8.37
C ASP A 40 -12.78 -6.47 -7.45
N ARG A 41 -12.92 -7.80 -7.52
CA ARG A 41 -12.04 -8.73 -6.78
C ARG A 41 -10.60 -8.64 -7.28
N GLY A 42 -10.40 -8.61 -8.60
CA GLY A 42 -9.09 -8.48 -9.21
C GLY A 42 -8.41 -7.16 -8.84
N LEU A 43 -9.16 -6.07 -8.78
CA LEU A 43 -8.64 -4.75 -8.42
C LEU A 43 -8.26 -4.66 -6.94
N ALA A 44 -9.07 -5.23 -6.03
CA ALA A 44 -8.73 -5.33 -4.61
C ALA A 44 -7.46 -6.18 -4.41
N ALA A 45 -7.39 -7.34 -5.05
CA ALA A 45 -6.22 -8.23 -4.97
C ALA A 45 -4.97 -7.62 -5.63
N GLY A 46 -5.14 -6.88 -6.72
CA GLY A 46 -4.06 -6.14 -7.37
C GLY A 46 -3.48 -5.05 -6.47
N PHE A 47 -4.34 -4.32 -5.74
CA PHE A 47 -3.88 -3.33 -4.76
C PHE A 47 -3.11 -4.00 -3.61
N SER A 48 -3.66 -5.04 -2.99
CA SER A 48 -2.97 -5.73 -1.89
C SER A 48 -1.65 -6.38 -2.36
N GLY A 49 -1.62 -6.98 -3.54
CA GLY A 49 -0.40 -7.55 -4.12
C GLY A 49 0.66 -6.49 -4.46
N ALA A 50 0.26 -5.31 -4.95
CA ALA A 50 1.18 -4.20 -5.16
C ALA A 50 1.75 -3.68 -3.84
N MET A 51 0.94 -3.60 -2.79
CA MET A 51 1.38 -3.27 -1.42
C MET A 51 2.37 -4.31 -0.88
N ASP A 52 2.12 -5.60 -1.08
CA ASP A 52 3.02 -6.68 -0.65
C ASP A 52 4.38 -6.59 -1.35
N LEU A 53 4.39 -6.35 -2.66
CA LEU A 53 5.63 -6.17 -3.40
C LEU A 53 6.37 -4.91 -2.93
N GLN A 54 5.67 -3.81 -2.70
CA GLN A 54 6.25 -2.57 -2.17
C GLN A 54 6.87 -2.80 -0.80
N ALA A 55 6.15 -3.44 0.12
CA ALA A 55 6.61 -3.75 1.47
C ALA A 55 7.81 -4.72 1.45
N THR A 56 7.78 -5.73 0.57
CA THR A 56 8.88 -6.70 0.43
C THR A 56 10.17 -6.02 -0.02
N LEU A 57 10.11 -5.20 -1.08
CA LEU A 57 11.28 -4.44 -1.54
C LEU A 57 11.75 -3.44 -0.47
N GLY A 58 10.82 -2.84 0.27
CA GLY A 58 11.12 -1.92 1.37
C GLY A 58 11.84 -2.63 2.53
N LEU A 59 11.39 -3.83 2.88
CA LEU A 59 12.02 -4.66 3.91
C LEU A 59 13.42 -5.10 3.49
N ILE A 60 13.60 -5.53 2.24
CA ILE A 60 14.92 -5.88 1.70
C ILE A 60 15.86 -4.66 1.78
N ASN A 61 15.40 -3.48 1.37
CA ASN A 61 16.19 -2.24 1.49
C ASN A 61 16.53 -1.90 2.95
N LEU A 62 15.58 -2.05 3.88
CA LEU A 62 15.80 -1.80 5.31
C LEU A 62 16.87 -2.73 5.88
N LEU A 63 16.75 -4.04 5.64
CA LEU A 63 17.70 -5.03 6.15
C LEU A 63 19.09 -4.83 5.52
N TRP A 64 19.15 -4.57 4.21
CA TRP A 64 20.40 -4.27 3.52
C TRP A 64 21.11 -3.06 4.14
N LEU A 65 20.42 -1.93 4.27
CA LEU A 65 20.97 -0.71 4.85
C LEU A 65 21.26 -0.84 6.36
N GLY A 66 20.50 -1.68 7.06
CA GLY A 66 20.64 -1.90 8.49
C GLY A 66 21.86 -2.75 8.86
N PHE A 67 22.15 -3.79 8.09
CA PHE A 67 23.25 -4.72 8.35
C PHE A 67 24.55 -4.38 7.60
N SER A 68 24.50 -3.57 6.53
CA SER A 68 25.73 -3.16 5.82
C SER A 68 26.56 -2.19 6.66
N ALA A 69 27.88 -2.38 6.69
CA ALA A 69 28.82 -1.50 7.39
C ALA A 69 28.69 -0.03 6.96
N ASP A 70 28.46 0.22 5.66
CA ASP A 70 28.31 1.57 5.09
C ASP A 70 26.83 2.02 4.96
N GLY A 71 25.88 1.21 5.43
CA GLY A 71 24.45 1.42 5.18
C GLY A 71 23.77 2.45 6.10
N GLY A 72 24.47 2.91 7.14
CA GLY A 72 23.94 3.85 8.14
C GLY A 72 23.00 3.22 9.18
N GLY A 73 22.85 1.90 9.18
CA GLY A 73 22.18 1.15 10.25
C GLY A 73 20.65 1.31 10.34
N PHE A 74 20.08 0.73 11.40
CA PHE A 74 18.65 0.82 11.71
C PHE A 74 18.32 2.12 12.44
N THR A 75 18.15 3.20 11.70
CA THR A 75 17.76 4.49 12.29
C THR A 75 16.28 4.53 12.64
N ARG A 76 15.91 5.36 13.62
CA ARG A 76 14.53 5.54 14.09
C ARG A 76 13.54 5.79 12.94
N TYR A 77 13.84 6.75 12.06
CA TYR A 77 12.93 7.11 10.96
C TYR A 77 12.76 5.97 9.93
N ARG A 78 13.76 5.10 9.74
CA ARG A 78 13.65 3.93 8.86
C ARG A 78 12.71 2.88 9.46
N LEU A 79 12.84 2.65 10.78
CA LEU A 79 11.99 1.72 11.51
C LEU A 79 10.54 2.21 11.60
N GLU A 80 10.33 3.48 11.92
CA GLU A 80 8.99 4.09 11.95
C GLU A 80 8.33 4.05 10.57
N HIS A 81 9.06 4.41 9.51
CA HIS A 81 8.58 4.29 8.14
C HIS A 81 8.16 2.85 7.81
N ALA A 82 9.04 1.88 8.05
CA ALA A 82 8.76 0.48 7.75
C ALA A 82 7.54 -0.03 8.54
N PHE A 83 7.44 0.31 9.83
CA PHE A 83 6.29 -0.05 10.65
C PHE A 83 4.97 0.48 10.08
N ILE A 84 4.92 1.77 9.69
CA ILE A 84 3.73 2.37 9.09
C ILE A 84 3.40 1.72 7.74
N MET A 85 4.40 1.38 6.91
CA MET A 85 4.18 0.68 5.65
C MET A 85 3.58 -0.72 5.85
N ILE A 86 4.00 -1.44 6.90
CA ILE A 86 3.40 -2.74 7.24
C ILE A 86 1.94 -2.57 7.68
N LEU A 87 1.63 -1.56 8.49
CA LEU A 87 0.23 -1.26 8.84
C LEU A 87 -0.61 -0.93 7.60
N ALA A 88 -0.06 -0.18 6.65
CA ALA A 88 -0.72 0.11 5.38
C ALA A 88 -0.98 -1.16 4.55
N ALA A 89 0.00 -2.07 4.49
CA ALA A 89 -0.16 -3.36 3.80
C ALA A 89 -1.23 -4.22 4.46
N VAL A 90 -1.22 -4.35 5.79
CA VAL A 90 -2.26 -5.05 6.56
C VAL A 90 -3.64 -4.49 6.24
N LEU A 91 -3.78 -3.17 6.22
CA LEU A 91 -5.04 -2.50 5.89
C LEU A 91 -5.50 -2.82 4.45
N GLY A 92 -4.57 -2.93 3.50
CA GLY A 92 -4.84 -3.35 2.13
C GLY A 92 -5.40 -4.79 2.01
N HIS A 93 -5.13 -5.67 2.98
CA HIS A 93 -5.64 -7.05 3.02
C HIS A 93 -6.97 -7.20 3.76
N LEU A 94 -7.37 -6.24 4.61
CA LEU A 94 -8.63 -6.31 5.35
C LEU A 94 -9.88 -6.53 4.48
N PRO A 95 -10.00 -6.04 3.23
CA PRO A 95 -11.14 -6.33 2.35
C PRO A 95 -11.49 -7.83 2.26
N ALA A 96 -10.52 -8.74 2.38
CA ALA A 96 -10.73 -10.18 2.36
C ALA A 96 -11.66 -10.68 3.48
N ARG A 97 -11.76 -9.96 4.60
CA ARG A 97 -12.65 -10.27 5.73
C ARG A 97 -14.13 -10.19 5.35
N TRP A 98 -14.49 -9.35 4.38
CA TRP A 98 -15.87 -9.13 3.95
C TRP A 98 -16.22 -9.85 2.65
N LYS A 99 -15.46 -10.88 2.23
CA LYS A 99 -15.70 -11.59 0.97
C LYS A 99 -17.12 -12.15 0.78
N ASN A 100 -17.82 -12.42 1.89
CA ASN A 100 -19.20 -12.95 1.93
C ASN A 100 -20.25 -11.90 2.35
N ALA A 101 -19.86 -10.64 2.55
CA ALA A 101 -20.79 -9.59 2.92
C ALA A 101 -21.64 -9.13 1.72
N ALA A 102 -22.71 -8.39 1.98
CA ALA A 102 -23.49 -7.74 0.93
C ALA A 102 -22.61 -6.79 0.08
N ASP A 103 -22.93 -6.65 -1.20
CA ASP A 103 -22.07 -5.94 -2.15
C ASP A 103 -21.78 -4.49 -1.76
N GLY A 104 -22.77 -3.76 -1.26
CA GLY A 104 -22.57 -2.39 -0.76
C GLY A 104 -21.56 -2.32 0.39
N ILE A 105 -21.54 -3.31 1.30
CA ILE A 105 -20.56 -3.39 2.40
C ILE A 105 -19.17 -3.67 1.83
N ARG A 106 -19.07 -4.57 0.84
CA ARG A 106 -17.80 -4.90 0.18
C ARG A 106 -17.21 -3.69 -0.52
N PHE A 107 -18.00 -2.94 -1.29
CA PHE A 107 -17.55 -1.71 -1.94
C PHE A 107 -17.08 -0.67 -0.92
N ARG A 108 -17.93 -0.36 0.07
CA ARG A 108 -17.65 0.65 1.10
C ARG A 108 -16.38 0.32 1.91
N ASN A 109 -16.31 -0.89 2.47
CA ASN A 109 -15.21 -1.25 3.34
C ASN A 109 -13.91 -1.37 2.55
N THR A 110 -13.94 -1.87 1.30
CA THR A 110 -12.76 -1.89 0.44
C THR A 110 -12.27 -0.48 0.13
N LEU A 111 -13.18 0.44 -0.21
CA LEU A 111 -12.83 1.85 -0.44
C LEU A 111 -12.13 2.47 0.77
N PHE A 112 -12.69 2.35 1.98
CA PHE A 112 -12.10 2.95 3.18
C PHE A 112 -10.80 2.26 3.61
N CYS A 113 -10.65 0.95 3.39
CA CYS A 113 -9.36 0.28 3.61
C CYS A 113 -8.28 0.84 2.68
N ILE A 114 -8.59 1.03 1.39
CA ILE A 114 -7.64 1.60 0.42
C ILE A 114 -7.30 3.05 0.78
N LEU A 115 -8.31 3.88 1.11
CA LEU A 115 -8.07 5.27 1.52
C LEU A 115 -7.24 5.36 2.80
N GLY A 116 -7.52 4.51 3.79
CA GLY A 116 -6.72 4.44 5.01
C GLY A 116 -5.30 3.95 4.75
N ALA A 117 -5.11 2.98 3.86
CA ALA A 117 -3.79 2.51 3.46
C ALA A 117 -2.99 3.62 2.77
N LEU A 118 -3.62 4.38 1.86
CA LEU A 118 -3.01 5.55 1.22
C LEU A 118 -2.63 6.64 2.22
N LEU A 119 -3.47 6.89 3.23
CA LEU A 119 -3.15 7.83 4.30
C LEU A 119 -1.93 7.37 5.10
N LEU A 120 -1.86 6.09 5.47
CA LEU A 120 -0.70 5.53 6.16
C LEU A 120 0.56 5.59 5.29
N VAL A 121 0.46 5.26 4.00
CA VAL A 121 1.56 5.42 3.04
C VAL A 121 2.04 6.87 3.03
N TYR A 122 1.11 7.83 3.01
CA TYR A 122 1.47 9.24 3.01
C TYR A 122 2.20 9.68 4.27
N ILE A 123 1.69 9.30 5.44
CA ILE A 123 2.31 9.61 6.72
C ILE A 123 3.70 8.97 6.82
N GLY A 124 3.83 7.70 6.44
CA GLY A 124 5.10 7.00 6.53
C GLY A 124 6.15 7.56 5.57
N VAL A 125 5.78 7.99 4.36
CA VAL A 125 6.72 8.68 3.44
C VAL A 125 7.11 10.06 4.00
N ALA A 126 6.16 10.82 4.54
CA ALA A 126 6.43 12.13 5.15
C ALA A 126 7.36 12.05 6.37
N ALA A 127 7.36 10.92 7.09
CA ALA A 127 8.24 10.69 8.24
C ALA A 127 9.72 10.44 7.87
N LEU A 128 10.03 10.14 6.60
CA LEU A 128 11.41 10.01 6.15
C LEU A 128 12.08 11.40 6.02
N PRO A 129 13.38 11.54 6.32
CA PRO A 129 14.12 12.77 6.03
C PRO A 129 13.99 13.11 4.54
N GLY A 130 13.65 14.34 4.17
CA GLY A 130 13.37 14.73 2.77
C GLY A 130 11.97 14.41 2.26
N GLY A 131 11.16 13.67 3.03
CA GLY A 131 9.73 13.43 2.76
C GLY A 131 9.43 13.03 1.32
N TRP A 132 8.50 13.76 0.71
CA TRP A 132 8.04 13.55 -0.68
C TRP A 132 8.97 14.12 -1.76
N ALA A 133 10.02 14.88 -1.39
CA ALA A 133 10.98 15.45 -2.33
C ALA A 133 12.07 14.45 -2.77
N ARG A 134 11.94 13.18 -2.37
CA ARG A 134 12.82 12.06 -2.72
C ARG A 134 12.23 11.19 -3.84
#